data_AF-A0A3B0JH09-F1
#
_entry.id   AF-A0A3B0JH09-F1
#
_cell.length_a   1.000
_cell.length_b   1.000
_cell.length_c   1.000
_cell.angle_alpha   90.00
_cell.angle_beta   90.00
_cell.angle_gamma   90.00
#
_symmetry.space_group_name_H-M   'P 1'
#
loop_
_entity.id
_entity.type
_entity.pdbx_description
1 polymer ?
#
loop_
_entity_poly.entity_id
_entity_poly.type
_entity_poly.pdbx_seq_one_letter_code
_entity_poly.pdbx_strand_id
1 'polypeptide(L)' 'MPDKFTVKCPTCHKIVIWQKSSPYRPFCSKRCRLIDLGEWAGEKKRISSQ' A
#
# COMPACT_ATOMS: atom_id res chain seq x y z
N MET A 1 -16.26 20.68 -3.51
CA MET A 1 -16.40 19.23 -3.27
C MET A 1 -15.03 18.72 -2.89
N PRO A 2 -14.81 17.96 -1.80
CA PRO A 2 -13.47 17.47 -1.52
C PRO A 2 -13.14 16.42 -2.57
N ASP A 3 -12.19 16.73 -3.44
CA ASP A 3 -11.62 15.78 -4.38
C ASP A 3 -11.05 14.61 -3.58
N LYS A 4 -11.73 13.45 -3.65
CA LYS A 4 -11.31 12.23 -2.97
C LYS A 4 -10.06 11.71 -3.67
N PHE A 5 -8.89 12.11 -3.19
CA PHE A 5 -7.62 11.54 -3.64
C PHE A 5 -7.63 10.03 -3.36
N THR A 6 -7.39 9.22 -4.38
CA THR A 6 -7.37 7.76 -4.28
C THR A 6 -6.06 7.20 -4.80
N VAL A 7 -5.57 6.13 -4.18
CA VAL A 7 -4.35 5.43 -4.58
C VAL A 7 -4.64 3.94 -4.78
N LYS A 8 -3.80 3.25 -5.56
CA LYS A 8 -3.87 1.78 -5.68
C LYS A 8 -3.03 1.14 -4.58
N CYS A 9 -3.59 0.15 -3.90
CA CYS A 9 -2.82 -0.66 -2.94
C CYS A 9 -1.68 -1.38 -3.69
N PRO A 10 -0.42 -1.26 -3.25
CA PRO A 10 0.73 -1.84 -3.97
C PRO A 10 0.75 -3.38 -3.96
N THR A 11 0.04 -4.01 -3.00
CA THR A 11 0.01 -5.47 -2.85
C THR A 11 -1.07 -6.15 -3.69
N CYS A 12 -2.26 -5.54 -3.78
CA CYS A 12 -3.44 -6.17 -4.40
C CYS A 12 -4.18 -5.28 -5.41
N HIS A 13 -3.66 -4.08 -5.68
CA HIS A 13 -4.16 -3.10 -6.64
C HIS A 13 -5.58 -2.55 -6.40
N LYS A 14 -6.20 -2.90 -5.26
CA LYS A 14 -7.49 -2.32 -4.85
C LYS A 14 -7.37 -0.80 -4.64
N ILE A 15 -8.38 -0.05 -5.07
CA ILE A 15 -8.47 1.40 -4.89
C ILE A 15 -8.71 1.71 -3.41
N VAL A 16 -7.89 2.62 -2.85
CA VAL A 16 -7.96 3.07 -1.46
C VAL A 16 -8.13 4.59 -1.45
N ILE A 17 -9.15 5.06 -0.73
CA ILE A 17 -9.37 6.50 -0.53
C ILE A 17 -8.35 7.03 0.47
N TRP A 18 -7.65 8.11 0.11
CA TRP A 18 -6.66 8.79 0.93
C TRP A 18 -7.31 9.72 1.97
N GLN A 19 -7.93 9.14 3.00
CA GLN A 19 -8.63 9.87 4.07
C GLN A 19 -8.31 9.33 5.45
N LYS A 20 -8.27 10.16 6.50
CA LYS A 20 -7.86 9.80 7.89
C LYS A 20 -8.42 8.45 8.39
N SER A 21 -9.65 8.10 8.02
CA SER A 21 -10.32 6.85 8.37
C SER A 21 -9.77 5.57 7.71
N SER A 22 -8.86 5.65 6.73
CA SER A 22 -8.16 4.49 6.17
C SER A 22 -6.84 4.29 6.92
N PRO A 23 -6.76 3.47 7.98
CA PRO A 23 -5.62 3.44 8.90
C PRO A 23 -4.36 2.78 8.30
N TYR A 24 -4.51 2.02 7.22
CA TYR A 24 -3.41 1.24 6.62
C TYR A 24 -2.90 1.81 5.30
N ARG A 25 -3.24 3.05 4.95
CA ARG A 25 -2.78 3.68 3.69
C ARG A 25 -1.25 3.60 3.55
N PRO A 26 -0.71 3.32 2.36
CA PRO A 26 -1.40 3.17 1.05
C PRO A 26 -2.11 1.81 0.84
N PHE A 27 -2.06 0.89 1.81
CA PHE A 27 -2.64 -0.44 1.72
C PHE A 27 -4.15 -0.46 2.03
N CYS A 28 -4.86 -1.40 1.43
CA CYS A 28 -6.31 -1.56 1.66
C CYS A 28 -6.63 -2.22 3.00
N SER A 29 -5.66 -2.90 3.64
CA SER A 29 -5.84 -3.63 4.89
C SER A 29 -4.51 -3.90 5.59
N LYS A 30 -4.57 -4.27 6.88
CA LYS A 30 -3.40 -4.74 7.65
C LYS A 30 -2.70 -5.93 6.98
N ARG A 31 -3.46 -6.84 6.37
CA ARG A 31 -2.93 -8.02 5.66
C ARG A 31 -2.00 -7.61 4.52
N CYS A 32 -2.44 -6.70 3.65
CA CYS A 32 -1.61 -6.23 2.52
C CYS A 32 -0.34 -5.54 3.00
N ARG A 33 -0.41 -4.74 4.07
CA ARG A 33 0.78 -4.13 4.69
C ARG A 33 1.79 -5.18 5.19
N LEU A 34 1.31 -6.27 5.78
CA LEU A 34 2.19 -7.35 6.27
C LEU A 34 2.78 -8.19 5.14
N ILE A 35 2.04 -8.42 4.07
CA ILE A 35 2.55 -9.12 2.88
C ILE A 35 3.70 -8.31 2.26
N ASP A 36 3.49 -7.00 2.06
CA ASP A 36 4.53 -6.12 1.51
C ASP A 36 5.79 -6.15 2.38
N LEU A 37 5.65 -6.02 3.70
CA LEU A 37 6.76 -6.17 4.65
C LEU A 37 7.47 -7.53 4.51
N GLY A 38 6.72 -8.62 4.35
CA GLY A 38 7.28 -9.96 4.13
C GLY A 38 8.01 -10.10 2.80
N GLU A 39 7.56 -9.44 1.73
CA GLU A 39 8.25 -9.44 0.44
C GLU A 39 9.59 -8.69 0.51
N TRP A 40 9.67 -7.61 1.28
CA TRP A 40 10.93 -6.91 1.57
C TRP A 40 11.87 -7.77 2.43
N ALA A 41 11.34 -8.35 3.51
CA ALA A 41 12.13 -9.21 4.39
C ALA A 41 12.67 -10.46 3.69
N GLY A 42 11.91 -11.01 2.72
CA GLY A 42 12.31 -12.14 1.90
C GLY A 42 13.10 -11.77 0.64
N GLU A 43 13.62 -10.54 0.54
CA GLU A 43 14.39 -10.01 -0.59
C GLU A 43 13.71 -10.09 -1.97
N LYS A 44 12.40 -10.28 -2.02
CA LYS A 44 11.61 -10.30 -3.27
C LYS A 44 11.46 -8.89 -3.86
N LYS A 45 11.55 -7.88 -3.00
CA LYS A 45 11.62 -6.47 -3.37
C LYS A 45 13.05 -5.99 -3.12
N ARG A 46 13.62 -5.30 -4.11
CA ARG A 46 14.96 -4.71 -4.04
C ARG A 46 14.91 -3.31 -4.62
N ILE A 47 15.65 -2.40 -4.01
CA ILE A 47 15.92 -1.09 -4.60
C ILE A 47 17.20 -1.26 -5.41
N SER A 48 17.10 -1.15 -6.74
CA SER A 48 18.29 -1.07 -7.57
C SER A 48 18.88 0.33 -7.44
N SER A 49 20.14 0.44 -7.03
CA SER A 49 20.90 1.67 -7.19
C SER A 49 21.30 1.79 -8.66
N GLN A 50 20.78 2.80 -9.35
CA GLN A 50 21.17 3.16 -10.71
C GLN A 50 22.14 4.34 -10.66
#